data_AF-A0A1L6C1K9-F1
#
_entry.id   AF-A0A1L6C1K9-F1
#
_cell.length_a   1.000
_cell.length_b   1.000
_cell.length_c   1.000
_cell.angle_alpha   90.00
_cell.angle_beta   90.00
_cell.angle_gamma   90.00
#
_symmetry.space_group_name_H-M   'P 1'
#
loop_
_entity.id
_entity.type
_entity.pdbx_description
1 polymer ?
#
loop_
_entity_poly.entity_id
_entity_poly.type
_entity_poly.pdbx_seq_one_letter_code
_entity_poly.pdbx_strand_id
1 'polypeptide(L)' 'GNNVVIKQGARILSDTTIGDHSRVFSYAIVGDIPQDISYKEEQKSGVVIGKNATIREFATINSGTAKGDGFTRIGDNAF' A
#
# COMPACT_ATOMS: atom_id res chain seq x y z
N GLY A 1 10.87 1.29 5.20
CA GLY A 1 11.72 2.32 5.80
C GLY A 1 12.02 1.97 7.24
N ASN A 2 12.67 2.88 7.96
CA ASN A 2 12.97 2.76 9.39
C ASN A 2 11.76 3.12 10.25
N ASN A 3 11.63 2.50 11.42
CA ASN A 3 10.58 2.81 12.41
C ASN A 3 9.14 2.70 11.86
N VAL A 4 8.92 1.83 10.88
CA VAL A 4 7.56 1.53 10.39
C VAL A 4 6.85 0.64 11.41
N VAL A 5 5.62 0.99 11.76
CA VAL A 5 4.79 0.20 12.68
C VAL A 5 3.67 -0.47 11.90
N ILE A 6 3.66 -1.81 11.89
CA ILE A 6 2.57 -2.60 11.32
C ILE A 6 1.82 -3.27 12.47
N LYS A 7 0.56 -2.89 12.68
CA LYS A 7 -0.25 -3.44 13.77
C LYS A 7 -0.86 -4.79 13.42
N GLN A 8 -1.34 -5.49 14.45
CA GLN A 8 -1.91 -6.82 14.35
C GLN A 8 -2.95 -6.93 13.24
N GLY A 9 -2.83 -7.96 12.40
CA GLY A 9 -3.81 -8.27 11.36
C GLY A 9 -3.76 -7.35 10.14
N ALA A 10 -2.92 -6.31 10.13
CA ALA A 10 -2.62 -5.58 8.89
C ALA A 10 -1.90 -6.50 7.90
N ARG A 11 -2.23 -6.37 6.61
CA ARG A 11 -1.58 -7.11 5.53
C ARG A 11 -0.86 -6.16 4.59
N ILE A 12 0.42 -6.42 4.37
CA ILE A 12 1.25 -5.73 3.39
C ILE A 12 1.57 -6.75 2.30
N LEU A 13 1.18 -6.46 1.07
CA LEU A 13 1.15 -7.38 -0.07
C LEU A 13 1.89 -6.78 -1.27
N SER A 14 2.22 -7.62 -2.25
CA SER A 14 2.85 -7.23 -3.53
C SER A 14 4.11 -6.36 -3.38
N ASP A 15 4.50 -5.64 -4.43
CA ASP A 15 5.58 -4.66 -4.45
C ASP A 15 5.17 -3.38 -3.69
N THR A 16 5.05 -3.49 -2.36
CA THR A 16 4.69 -2.38 -1.47
C THR A 16 5.92 -1.82 -0.75
N THR A 17 6.19 -0.53 -0.96
CA THR A 17 7.18 0.23 -0.20
C THR A 17 6.49 1.16 0.80
N ILE A 18 6.98 1.19 2.04
CA ILE A 18 6.48 2.07 3.10
C ILE A 18 7.61 2.93 3.64
N GLY A 19 7.43 4.26 3.61
CA GLY A 19 8.38 5.25 4.10
C GLY A 19 8.54 5.27 5.61
N ASP A 20 9.58 5.95 6.07
CA ASP A 20 9.99 5.98 7.49
C ASP A 20 8.90 6.53 8.41
N HIS A 21 8.83 6.02 9.64
CA HIS A 21 7.90 6.44 10.70
C HIS A 21 6.41 6.31 10.38
N SER A 22 6.06 5.67 9.26
CA SER A 22 4.68 5.41 8.88
C SER A 22 4.07 4.29 9.75
N ARG A 23 2.75 4.35 9.94
CA ARG A 23 2.00 3.42 10.78
C ARG A 23 0.84 2.84 9.99
N VAL A 24 0.74 1.52 9.96
CA VAL A 24 -0.39 0.79 9.37
C VAL A 24 -1.14 0.10 10.50
N PHE A 25 -2.40 0.49 10.70
CA PHE A 25 -3.24 0.03 11.80
C PHE A 25 -3.93 -1.29 11.49
N SER A 26 -4.48 -1.90 12.53
CA SER A 26 -4.95 -3.28 12.49
C SER A 26 -5.95 -3.52 11.38
N TYR A 27 -5.77 -4.65 10.69
CA TYR A 27 -6.65 -5.11 9.60
C TYR A 27 -6.72 -4.19 8.37
N ALA A 28 -5.83 -3.20 8.25
CA ALA A 28 -5.62 -2.53 6.97
C ALA A 28 -5.01 -3.50 5.95
N ILE A 29 -5.44 -3.42 4.69
CA ILE A 29 -4.92 -4.21 3.57
C ILE A 29 -4.25 -3.25 2.60
N VAL A 30 -2.94 -3.40 2.43
CA VAL A 30 -2.13 -2.55 1.56
C VAL A 30 -1.41 -3.40 0.53
N GLY A 31 -1.56 -3.05 -0.74
CA GLY A 31 -0.88 -3.70 -1.85
C GLY A 31 -1.60 -4.90 -2.43
N ASP A 32 -2.88 -5.11 -2.11
CA ASP A 32 -3.65 -6.16 -2.79
C ASP A 32 -3.82 -5.83 -4.28
N ILE A 33 -4.20 -6.82 -5.09
CA ILE A 33 -4.33 -6.63 -6.53
C ILE A 33 -5.37 -5.53 -6.87
N PRO A 34 -5.23 -4.83 -7.99
CA PRO A 34 -6.24 -3.88 -8.44
C PRO A 34 -7.60 -4.57 -8.62
N GLN A 35 -8.69 -3.87 -8.32
CA GLN A 35 -10.06 -4.33 -8.61
C GLN A 35 -10.45 -4.17 -10.10
N ASP A 36 -9.45 -3.99 -10.97
CA ASP A 36 -9.63 -3.85 -12.40
C ASP A 36 -9.69 -5.23 -13.05
N ILE A 37 -10.81 -5.54 -13.71
CA ILE A 37 -11.03 -6.83 -14.39
C ILE A 37 -9.99 -7.16 -15.47
N SER A 38 -9.28 -6.15 -15.99
CA SER A 38 -8.24 -6.32 -17.01
C SER A 38 -6.85 -6.56 -16.41
N TYR A 39 -6.72 -6.57 -15.07
CA TYR A 39 -5.48 -6.88 -14.38
C TYR A 39 -5.01 -8.31 -14.69
N LYS A 40 -3.69 -8.48 -14.75
CA LYS A 40 -3.02 -9.76 -14.93
C LYS A 40 -1.88 -9.86 -13.93
N GLU A 41 -1.71 -11.02 -13.30
CA GLU A 41 -0.76 -11.21 -12.18
C GLU A 41 0.69 -10.98 -12.58
N GLU A 42 1.04 -11.18 -13.85
CA GLU A 42 2.37 -10.92 -14.39
C GLU A 42 2.71 -9.42 -14.55
N GLN A 43 1.73 -8.52 -14.39
CA GLN A 43 1.94 -7.09 -14.55
C GLN A 43 2.69 -6.52 -13.33
N LYS A 44 3.61 -5.58 -13.60
CA LYS A 44 4.21 -4.77 -12.54
C LYS A 44 3.12 -3.99 -11.82
N SER A 45 2.96 -4.25 -10.54
CA SER A 45 1.86 -3.71 -9.73
C SER A 45 2.28 -3.59 -8.27
N GLY A 46 2.10 -2.41 -7.68
CA GLY A 46 2.51 -2.17 -6.30
C GLY A 46 1.94 -0.89 -5.68
N VAL A 47 2.42 -0.59 -4.48
CA VAL A 47 2.05 0.60 -3.72
C VAL A 47 3.31 1.28 -3.18
N VAL A 48 3.38 2.59 -3.26
CA VAL A 48 4.41 3.40 -2.60
C VAL A 48 3.76 4.32 -1.59
N ILE A 49 4.04 4.10 -0.30
CA ILE A 49 3.61 4.95 0.80
C ILE A 49 4.80 5.80 1.26
N GLY A 50 4.58 7.10 1.39
CA GLY A 50 5.54 8.07 1.90
C GLY A 50 5.86 7.93 3.39
N LYS A 51 6.57 8.93 3.91
CA LYS A 51 7.00 9.03 5.32
C LYS A 51 5.89 9.58 6.21
N ASN A 52 5.90 9.21 7.49
CA ASN A 52 4.95 9.66 8.52
C ASN A 52 3.47 9.44 8.16
N ALA A 53 3.18 8.52 7.24
CA ALA A 53 1.80 8.23 6.84
C ALA A 53 1.10 7.42 7.93
N THR A 54 -0.17 7.69 8.19
CA THR A 54 -1.03 6.92 9.09
C THR A 54 -2.12 6.26 8.29
N ILE A 55 -2.05 4.95 8.13
CA ILE A 55 -3.10 4.16 7.48
C ILE A 55 -3.95 3.53 8.57
N ARG A 56 -5.22 3.95 8.69
CA ARG A 56 -6.13 3.52 9.75
C ARG A 56 -6.73 2.13 9.52
N GLU A 57 -7.37 1.61 10.56
CA GLU A 57 -7.95 0.27 10.60
C GLU A 57 -8.89 0.03 9.40
N PHE A 58 -8.85 -1.18 8.85
CA PHE A 58 -9.70 -1.63 7.73
C PHE A 58 -9.56 -0.83 6.41
N ALA A 59 -8.61 0.10 6.32
CA ALA A 59 -8.31 0.77 5.06
C ALA A 59 -7.83 -0.25 4.01
N THR A 60 -8.31 -0.11 2.78
CA THR A 60 -7.88 -0.91 1.64
C THR A 60 -7.17 -0.03 0.63
N ILE A 61 -5.90 -0.30 0.36
CA ILE A 61 -5.10 0.40 -0.66
C ILE A 61 -4.65 -0.65 -1.67
N ASN A 62 -5.26 -0.63 -2.86
CA ASN A 62 -4.92 -1.57 -3.92
C ASN A 62 -3.72 -1.06 -4.72
N SER A 63 -2.97 -2.01 -5.26
CA SER A 63 -1.86 -1.77 -6.17
C SER A 63 -2.33 -1.07 -7.46
N GLY A 64 -1.38 -0.45 -8.17
CA GLY A 64 -1.67 0.20 -9.45
C GLY A 64 -1.82 -0.79 -10.62
N THR A 65 -2.31 -0.31 -11.77
CA THR A 65 -2.46 -1.13 -12.99
C THR A 65 -1.47 -0.70 -14.07
N ALA A 66 -1.27 -1.55 -15.08
CA ALA A 66 -0.51 -1.24 -16.28
C ALA A 66 -1.14 -0.14 -17.17
N LYS A 67 -2.37 0.33 -16.85
CA LYS A 67 -2.97 1.53 -17.48
C LYS A 67 -2.33 2.82 -16.99
N GLY A 68 -1.77 2.79 -15.79
CA GLY A 68 -0.83 3.79 -15.28
C GLY A 68 0.59 3.25 -15.38
N ASP A 69 1.40 3.48 -14.34
CA ASP A 69 2.77 2.97 -14.25
C ASP A 69 2.91 1.75 -13.34
N GLY A 70 1.78 1.14 -12.95
CA GLY A 70 1.74 0.01 -12.04
C GLY A 70 1.72 0.38 -10.55
N PHE A 71 1.85 1.64 -10.15
CA PHE A 71 1.94 2.00 -8.73
C PHE A 71 0.87 2.98 -8.25
N THR A 72 0.18 2.59 -7.18
CA THR A 72 -0.60 3.53 -6.35
C THR A 72 0.37 4.26 -5.41
N ARG A 73 0.22 5.58 -5.26
CA ARG A 73 1.12 6.40 -4.42
C ARG A 73 0.36 7.18 -3.36
N ILE A 74 0.79 7.03 -2.11
CA ILE A 74 0.36 7.84 -0.97
C ILE A 74 1.53 8.71 -0.53
N GLY A 75 1.30 10.02 -0.42
CA GLY A 75 2.33 10.99 -0.08
C GLY A 75 2.77 10.95 1.39
N ASP A 76 3.72 11.83 1.72
CA ASP A 76 4.19 12.03 3.08
C ASP A 76 3.11 12.70 3.95
N ASN A 77 3.10 12.37 5.25
CA ASN A 77 2.19 12.94 6.27
C ASN A 77 0.69 12.75 5.98
N ALA A 78 0.33 11.77 5.14
CA ALA A 78 -1.05 11.39 4.90
C ALA A 78 -1.68 10.78 6.18
N PHE A 79 -2.97 11.04 6.39
CA PHE A 79 -3.77 10.49 7.48
C PHE A 79 -5.10 9.96 6.96
#